data_AF-A0A7W9PYI1-F1
#
_entry.id   AF-A0A7W9PYI1-F1
#
_cell.length_a   1.000
_cell.length_b   1.000
_cell.length_c   1.000
_cell.angle_alpha   90.00
_cell.angle_beta   90.00
_cell.angle_gamma   90.00
#
_symmetry.space_group_name_H-M   'P 1'
#
loop_
_entity.id
_entity.type
_entity.pdbx_description
1 polymer ?
#
loop_
_entity_poly.entity_id
_entity_poly.type
_entity_poly.pdbx_seq_one_letter_code
_entity_poly.pdbx_strand_id
1 'polypeptide(L)'
;MPAGAQRVEGCLFGNGERTGNVDLVTLALNLYTQGVDPSADFSDLDAVRETVEHCNQLPVHPRHPYAGELVHTAFSGTHQDAIGKGPAHHARRAAKEGVPERQAPARGAGTGPSAAVHAVPSAVNRGLR
;
A
#
# COMPACT_ATOMS: atom_id res chain seq x y z
N MET A 1 8.05 6.13 -18.76
CA MET A 1 7.42 7.35 -18.22
C MET A 1 6.71 8.11 -19.33
N PRO A 2 5.66 8.89 -19.05
CA PRO A 2 5.12 9.86 -20.00
C PRO A 2 6.27 10.71 -20.58
N ALA A 3 6.19 11.06 -21.87
CA ALA A 3 7.24 11.79 -22.61
C ALA A 3 8.57 11.02 -22.88
N GLY A 4 8.62 9.70 -22.66
CA GLY A 4 9.72 8.86 -23.17
C GLY A 4 10.98 8.80 -22.30
N ALA A 5 10.96 9.33 -21.07
CA ALA A 5 12.08 9.18 -20.15
C ALA A 5 12.34 7.70 -19.80
N GLN A 6 13.62 7.30 -19.86
CA GLN A 6 14.08 5.92 -19.66
C GLN A 6 14.72 5.68 -18.28
N ARG A 7 15.05 6.74 -17.54
CA ARG A 7 15.68 6.66 -16.22
C ARG A 7 15.17 7.78 -15.31
N VAL A 8 15.04 7.45 -14.03
CA VAL A 8 14.68 8.38 -12.96
C VAL A 8 15.69 8.19 -11.83
N GLU A 9 16.21 9.28 -11.29
CA GLU A 9 17.02 9.29 -10.08
C GLU A 9 16.18 9.84 -8.92
N GLY A 10 16.35 9.26 -7.73
CA GLY A 10 15.61 9.67 -6.54
C GLY A 10 16.16 9.05 -5.26
N CYS A 11 15.45 9.25 -4.16
CA CYS A 11 15.77 8.65 -2.87
C CYS A 11 14.55 7.93 -2.28
N LEU A 12 14.80 6.95 -1.43
CA LEU A 12 13.73 6.34 -0.64
C LEU A 12 13.15 7.39 0.32
N PHE A 13 11.81 7.50 0.33
CA PHE A 13 11.07 8.50 1.09
C PHE A 13 11.45 9.95 0.77
N GLY A 14 12.00 10.20 -0.42
CA GLY A 14 12.25 11.54 -0.94
C GLY A 14 13.35 12.31 -0.21
N ASN A 15 14.28 11.65 0.49
CA ASN A 15 15.39 12.36 1.14
C ASN A 15 16.24 13.15 0.12
N GLY A 16 16.83 14.27 0.55
CA GLY A 16 17.65 15.16 -0.29
C GLY A 16 17.64 16.60 0.24
N GLU A 17 18.36 17.49 -0.43
CA GLU A 17 18.45 18.89 0.01
C GLU A 17 17.10 19.63 -0.14
N ARG A 18 16.81 20.54 0.82
CA ARG A 18 15.60 21.39 0.86
C ARG A 18 14.30 20.57 0.88
N THR A 19 13.67 20.40 -0.28
CA THR A 19 12.41 19.67 -0.45
C THR A 19 12.63 18.18 -0.69
N GLY A 20 13.88 17.77 -0.93
CA GLY A 20 14.21 16.38 -1.20
C GLY A 20 14.19 16.00 -2.69
N ASN A 21 14.57 14.76 -2.96
CA ASN A 21 14.48 14.14 -4.28
C ASN A 21 13.09 13.54 -4.52
N VAL A 22 12.83 13.08 -5.75
CA VAL A 22 11.65 12.23 -6.00
C VAL A 22 11.71 10.97 -5.14
N ASP A 23 10.57 10.59 -4.58
CA ASP A 23 10.44 9.39 -3.76
C ASP A 23 10.30 8.14 -4.63
N LEU A 24 11.32 7.28 -4.58
CA LEU A 24 11.35 6.03 -5.34
C LEU A 24 10.35 4.99 -4.81
N VAL A 25 10.00 5.02 -3.52
CA VAL A 25 8.97 4.13 -2.95
C VAL A 25 7.61 4.48 -3.54
N THR A 26 7.23 5.76 -3.46
CA THR A 26 5.98 6.25 -4.04
C THR A 26 5.92 5.97 -5.53
N LEU A 27 7.00 6.19 -6.28
CA LEU A 27 7.04 5.93 -7.71
C LEU A 27 6.81 4.46 -8.05
N ALA A 28 7.50 3.55 -7.36
CA ALA A 28 7.37 2.11 -7.58
C ALA A 28 5.97 1.59 -7.21
N LEU A 29 5.44 2.00 -6.06
CA LEU A 29 4.11 1.55 -5.62
C LEU A 29 2.98 2.18 -6.46
N ASN A 30 3.19 3.37 -7.03
CA ASN A 30 2.28 3.92 -8.04
C ASN A 30 2.25 3.05 -9.31
N LEU A 31 3.39 2.50 -9.76
CA LEU A 31 3.41 1.57 -10.90
C LEU A 31 2.68 0.27 -10.54
N TYR A 32 3.01 -0.30 -9.38
CA TYR A 32 2.42 -1.54 -8.89
C TYR A 32 0.89 -1.45 -8.77
N THR A 33 0.36 -0.37 -8.21
CA THR A 33 -1.10 -0.16 -8.07
C THR A 33 -1.83 -0.02 -9.41
N GLN A 34 -1.12 0.30 -10.49
CA GLN A 34 -1.65 0.33 -11.86
C GLN A 34 -1.37 -0.98 -12.63
N GLY A 35 -0.85 -2.01 -11.96
CA GLY A 35 -0.56 -3.32 -12.55
C GLY A 35 0.72 -3.37 -13.39
N VAL A 36 1.61 -2.39 -13.25
CA VAL A 36 2.93 -2.37 -13.88
C VAL A 36 3.98 -2.83 -12.87
N ASP A 37 4.77 -3.85 -13.23
CA ASP A 37 5.87 -4.33 -12.39
C ASP A 37 6.93 -3.23 -12.20
N PRO A 38 7.18 -2.75 -10.96
CA PRO A 38 8.19 -1.74 -10.70
C PRO A 38 9.63 -2.27 -10.75
N SER A 39 9.84 -3.59 -10.89
CA SER A 39 11.17 -4.24 -10.81
C SER A 39 11.93 -3.96 -9.51
N ALA A 40 11.19 -3.67 -8.44
CA ALA A 40 11.70 -3.41 -7.10
C ALA A 40 10.79 -4.07 -6.07
N ASP A 41 11.37 -4.66 -5.03
CA ASP A 41 10.62 -5.36 -3.98
C ASP A 41 10.34 -4.45 -2.79
N PHE A 42 9.06 -4.22 -2.53
CA PHE A 42 8.55 -3.45 -1.38
C PHE A 42 7.53 -4.27 -0.57
N SER A 43 7.64 -5.60 -0.60
CA SER A 43 6.73 -6.51 0.10
C SER A 43 6.78 -6.31 1.63
N ASP A 44 7.93 -5.89 2.16
CA ASP A 44 8.11 -5.49 3.57
C ASP A 44 8.47 -4.00 3.66
N LEU A 45 7.46 -3.14 3.50
CA LEU A 45 7.64 -1.70 3.52
C LEU A 45 8.03 -1.15 4.91
N ASP A 46 7.64 -1.85 5.98
CA ASP A 46 7.98 -1.47 7.35
C ASP A 46 9.50 -1.63 7.58
N ALA A 47 10.11 -2.73 7.12
CA ALA A 47 11.56 -2.93 7.19
C ALA A 47 12.35 -1.91 6.36
N VAL A 48 11.85 -1.55 5.17
CA VAL A 48 12.44 -0.50 4.32
C VAL A 48 12.39 0.85 5.05
N ARG A 49 11.25 1.19 5.64
CA ARG A 49 11.09 2.41 6.44
C ARG A 49 12.08 2.46 7.59
N GLU A 50 12.13 1.42 8.42
CA GLU A 50 13.04 1.34 9.58
C GLU A 50 14.50 1.53 9.15
N THR A 51 14.91 0.86 8.07
CA THR A 51 16.28 0.98 7.53
C THR A 51 16.57 2.42 7.09
N VAL A 52 15.64 3.06 6.38
CA VAL A 52 15.87 4.43 5.89
C VAL A 52 15.87 5.45 7.03
N GLU A 53 14.97 5.32 8.02
CA GLU A 53 14.97 6.17 9.21
C GLU A 53 16.28 5.99 10.00
N HIS A 54 16.78 4.76 10.12
CA HIS A 54 18.07 4.48 10.74
C HIS A 54 19.24 5.11 9.96
N CYS A 55 19.30 4.99 8.63
CA CYS A 55 20.39 5.56 7.85
C CYS A 55 20.37 7.10 7.83
N ASN A 56 19.19 7.69 7.73
CA ASN A 56 19.05 9.14 7.54
C ASN A 56 18.93 9.90 8.86
N GLN A 57 18.65 9.22 9.97
CA GLN A 57 18.33 9.84 11.26
C GLN A 57 17.17 10.86 11.15
N LEU A 58 16.26 10.61 10.22
CA LEU A 58 15.09 11.43 9.93
C LEU A 58 13.86 10.53 9.81
N PRO A 59 12.75 10.86 10.48
CA PRO A 59 11.54 10.05 10.44
C PRO A 59 10.83 10.20 9.09
N VAL A 60 10.12 9.14 8.66
CA VAL A 60 9.16 9.23 7.56
C VAL A 60 7.90 9.92 8.07
N HIS A 61 7.41 10.90 7.31
CA HIS A 61 6.25 11.69 7.73
C HIS A 61 5.01 10.79 7.94
N PRO A 62 4.14 11.03 8.96
CA PRO A 62 2.98 10.17 9.24
C PRO A 62 1.97 10.06 8.08
N ARG A 63 2.01 10.98 7.12
CA ARG A 63 1.16 10.96 5.91
C ARG A 63 1.95 10.71 4.62
N HIS A 64 3.21 10.31 4.72
CA HIS A 64 4.03 9.98 3.56
C HIS A 64 3.37 8.83 2.80
N PRO A 65 3.15 8.92 1.48
CA PRO A 65 2.40 7.89 0.75
C PRO A 65 2.92 6.48 1.03
N TYR A 66 2.01 5.52 1.17
CA TYR A 66 2.25 4.11 1.43
C TYR A 66 2.87 3.73 2.78
N ALA A 67 3.87 4.47 3.29
CA ALA A 67 4.63 4.10 4.49
C ALA A 67 4.33 4.94 5.75
N GLY A 68 3.62 6.05 5.58
CA GLY A 68 3.24 6.92 6.68
C GLY A 68 2.27 6.21 7.65
N GLU A 69 2.44 6.41 8.95
CA GLU A 69 1.66 5.76 10.00
C GLU A 69 0.13 5.92 9.84
N LEU A 70 -0.34 6.99 9.20
CA LEU A 70 -1.75 7.34 9.08
C LEU A 70 -2.38 6.94 7.74
N VAL A 71 -1.62 6.40 6.79
CA VAL A 71 -2.08 6.21 5.40
C VAL A 71 -3.13 5.11 5.24
N HIS A 72 -3.25 4.23 6.23
CA HIS A 72 -4.25 3.16 6.27
C HIS A 72 -5.25 3.31 7.42
N THR A 73 -5.30 4.50 8.03
CA THR A 73 -6.12 4.76 9.21
C THR A 73 -7.35 5.58 8.82
N ALA A 74 -8.54 5.05 9.13
CA ALA A 74 -9.80 5.76 9.02
C ALA A 74 -10.25 6.27 10.40
N PHE A 75 -10.24 7.59 10.60
CA PHE A 75 -10.68 8.20 11.87
C PHE A 75 -12.19 8.42 11.96
N SER A 76 -12.89 8.47 10.81
CA SER A 76 -14.33 8.64 10.78
C SER A 76 -15.04 7.30 10.95
N GLY A 77 -16.01 7.24 11.87
CA GLY A 77 -16.87 6.06 12.04
C GLY A 77 -17.63 5.68 10.77
N THR A 78 -18.03 6.65 9.94
CA THR A 78 -18.68 6.37 8.65
C THR A 78 -17.72 5.74 7.65
N HIS A 79 -16.44 6.11 7.67
CA HIS A 79 -15.41 5.47 6.85
C HIS A 79 -15.13 4.05 7.34
N GLN A 80 -15.04 3.85 8.66
CA GLN A 80 -14.84 2.52 9.26
C GLN A 80 -16.00 1.57 8.93
N ASP A 81 -17.25 2.03 9.05
CA ASP A 81 -18.44 1.27 8.66
C ASP A 81 -18.41 0.91 7.18
N ALA A 82 -18.07 1.86 6.31
CA ALA A 82 -17.96 1.61 4.87
C ALA A 82 -16.88 0.56 4.55
N ILE A 83 -15.72 0.64 5.21
CA ILE A 83 -14.63 -0.33 5.05
C ILE A 83 -15.09 -1.73 5.49
N GLY A 84 -15.77 -1.84 6.65
CA GLY A 84 -16.23 -3.12 7.20
C GLY A 84 -17.22 -3.88 6.30
N LYS A 85 -17.98 -3.17 5.46
CA LYS A 85 -18.96 -3.79 4.54
C LYS A 85 -18.31 -4.68 3.48
N GLY A 86 -17.10 -4.34 3.01
CA GLY A 86 -16.38 -5.10 2.00
C GLY A 86 -16.07 -6.54 2.46
N PRO A 87 -15.26 -6.71 3.51
CA PRO A 87 -14.95 -8.03 4.09
C PRO A 87 -16.21 -8.79 4.52
N ALA A 88 -17.18 -8.13 5.17
CA ALA A 88 -18.42 -8.77 5.59
C ALA A 88 -19.22 -9.33 4.40
N HIS A 89 -19.25 -8.62 3.28
CA HIS A 89 -19.87 -9.12 2.05
C HIS A 89 -19.10 -10.29 1.45
N HIS A 90 -17.77 -10.23 1.43
CA HIS A 90 -16.90 -11.30 0.94
C HIS A 90 -17.08 -12.60 1.72
N ALA A 91 -17.04 -12.54 3.05
CA ALA A 91 -17.27 -13.70 3.92
C ALA A 91 -18.65 -14.33 3.71
N ARG A 92 -19.71 -13.50 3.58
CA ARG A 92 -21.07 -13.98 3.28
C ARG A 92 -21.15 -14.70 1.93
N ARG A 93 -20.45 -14.20 0.91
CA ARG A 93 -20.37 -14.85 -0.41
C ARG A 93 -19.64 -16.18 -0.35
N ALA A 94 -18.47 -16.21 0.29
CA ALA A 94 -17.70 -17.44 0.48
C ALA A 94 -18.54 -18.54 1.15
N ALA A 95 -19.26 -18.18 2.22
CA ALA A 95 -20.16 -19.09 2.92
C ALA A 95 -21.30 -19.61 2.02
N LYS A 96 -21.91 -18.75 1.20
CA LYS A 96 -22.97 -19.13 0.26
C LYS A 96 -22.47 -20.06 -0.85
N GLU A 97 -21.24 -19.84 -1.30
CA GLU A 97 -20.59 -20.64 -2.35
C GLU A 97 -19.95 -21.92 -1.79
N GLY A 98 -19.94 -22.11 -0.46
CA GLY A 98 -19.36 -23.28 0.19
C GLY A 98 -17.83 -23.37 0.07
N VAL A 99 -17.16 -22.25 -0.22
CA VAL A 99 -15.71 -22.18 -0.39
C VAL A 99 -15.07 -21.45 0.79
N PRO A 100 -13.82 -21.80 1.17
CA PRO A 100 -13.05 -21.00 2.12
C PRO A 100 -12.91 -19.55 1.65
N GLU A 101 -13.00 -18.58 2.56
CA GLU A 101 -12.94 -17.14 2.24
C GLU A 101 -11.71 -16.75 1.41
N ARG A 102 -10.55 -17.35 1.70
CA ARG A 102 -9.30 -17.15 0.95
C ARG A 102 -9.34 -17.62 -0.51
N GLN A 103 -10.31 -18.48 -0.84
CA GLN A 103 -10.50 -19.09 -2.17
C GLN A 103 -11.69 -18.47 -2.91
N ALA A 104 -12.54 -17.69 -2.22
CA ALA A 104 -13.65 -17.00 -2.85
C ALA A 104 -13.11 -15.87 -3.75
N PRO A 105 -13.64 -15.70 -4.97
CA PRO A 105 -13.19 -14.63 -5.86
C PRO A 105 -13.67 -13.26 -5.37
N ALA A 106 -12.71 -12.37 -5.11
CA ALA A 106 -12.99 -10.96 -4.82
C ALA A 106 -13.73 -10.31 -6.01
N ARG A 107 -14.71 -9.45 -5.73
CA ARG A 107 -15.47 -8.76 -6.79
C ARG A 107 -14.55 -7.79 -7.54
N GLY A 108 -14.47 -7.90 -8.86
CA GLY A 108 -13.62 -7.03 -9.68
C GLY A 108 -12.22 -7.58 -10.00
N ALA A 109 -11.94 -8.85 -9.66
CA ALA A 109 -10.80 -9.57 -10.20
C ALA A 109 -11.03 -9.90 -11.69
N GLY A 110 -10.92 -8.90 -12.56
CA GLY A 110 -10.40 -9.15 -13.90
C GLY A 110 -9.01 -9.79 -13.75
N THR A 111 -8.61 -10.61 -14.71
CA THR A 111 -7.37 -11.41 -14.74
C THR A 111 -6.06 -10.60 -14.77
N GLY A 112 -6.06 -9.38 -14.24
CA GLY A 112 -4.86 -8.58 -13.94
C GLY A 112 -4.56 -8.61 -12.43
N PRO A 113 -3.41 -8.08 -11.99
CA PRO A 113 -2.94 -8.16 -10.61
C PRO A 113 -3.78 -7.26 -9.69
N SER A 114 -5.03 -7.63 -9.42
CA SER A 114 -5.90 -7.01 -8.43
C SER A 114 -5.56 -7.53 -7.01
N ALA A 115 -4.26 -7.68 -6.73
CA ALA A 115 -3.71 -7.95 -5.41
C ALA A 115 -3.27 -6.66 -4.71
N ALA A 116 -3.55 -5.49 -5.30
CA ALA A 116 -3.14 -4.18 -4.78
C ALA A 116 -3.82 -3.79 -3.45
N VAL A 117 -4.85 -4.52 -3.00
CA VAL A 117 -5.45 -4.33 -1.66
C VAL A 117 -4.90 -5.33 -0.64
N HIS A 118 -4.20 -6.39 -1.09
CA HIS A 118 -3.67 -7.45 -0.24
C HIS A 118 -2.17 -7.34 0.06
N ALA A 119 -1.43 -6.46 -0.62
CA ALA A 119 0.03 -6.37 -0.54
C ALA A 119 0.55 -5.08 0.15
N VAL A 120 -0.22 -4.48 1.06
CA VAL A 120 0.37 -3.54 2.03
C VAL A 120 0.14 -4.12 3.43
N PRO A 121 1.20 -4.30 4.26
CA PRO A 121 1.10 -4.96 5.55
C PRO A 121 0.00 -4.40 6.46
N SER A 122 -0.52 -5.27 7.31
CA SER A 122 -1.72 -5.09 8.12
C SER A 122 -1.72 -3.82 9.00
N ALA A 123 -2.26 -2.72 8.50
CA ALA A 123 -2.61 -1.57 9.33
C ALA A 123 -4.02 -1.69 9.96
N VAL A 124 -4.80 -2.72 9.59
CA VAL A 124 -6.13 -2.98 10.16
C VAL A 124 -6.07 -3.48 11.61
N ASN A 125 -4.91 -3.87 12.15
CA ASN A 125 -4.82 -4.52 13.47
C ASN A 125 -4.16 -3.66 14.58
N ARG A 126 -3.83 -2.39 14.35
CA ARG A 126 -3.13 -1.53 15.33
C ARG A 126 -4.03 -0.52 16.08
N GLY A 127 -5.34 -0.73 16.18
CA GLY A 127 -6.21 0.27 16.83
C GLY A 127 -7.60 -0.15 17.33
N LEU A 128 -7.89 -1.44 17.49
CA LEU A 128 -9.08 -1.92 18.20
C LEU A 128 -8.65 -2.67 19.46
N ARG A 129 -8.36 -1.90 20.52
CA ARG A 129 -8.47 -2.34 21.92
C ARG A 129 -9.34 -1.32 22.65
#